data_AF-A0A9D0ZRL0-F1
#
_entry.id   AF-A0A9D0ZRL0-F1
#
_cell.length_a   1.000
_cell.length_b   1.000
_cell.length_c   1.000
_cell.angle_alpha   90.00
_cell.angle_beta   90.00
_cell.angle_gamma   90.00
#
_symmetry.space_group_name_H-M   'P 1'
#
loop_
_entity.id
_entity.type
_entity.pdbx_description
1 polymer ?
#
loop_
_entity_poly.entity_id
_entity_poly.type
_entity_poly.pdbx_seq_one_letter_code
_entity_poly.pdbx_strand_id
1 'polypeptide(L)'
;MMTIKEKPTASEILKIISQPWIGTKEIGKLACVGLNKAIEIKKEIKKELLDEGYKLPSGNVVPCDRVVKYLKINVNYLKKISE
;
A
#
# COMPACT_ATOMS: atom_id res chain seq x y z
N MET A 1 -1.24 -16.80 18.51
CA MET A 1 -2.48 -16.27 17.90
C MET A 1 -2.10 -15.08 17.04
N MET A 2 -2.33 -15.14 15.72
CA MET A 2 -2.29 -13.92 14.90
C MET A 2 -3.55 -13.14 15.25
N THR A 3 -3.39 -12.04 15.98
CA THR A 3 -4.47 -11.11 16.31
C THR A 3 -5.18 -10.75 15.01
N ILE A 4 -6.51 -10.89 14.98
CA ILE A 4 -7.35 -10.41 13.89
C ILE A 4 -6.97 -8.94 13.72
N LYS A 5 -6.24 -8.63 12.65
CA LYS A 5 -5.78 -7.27 12.41
C LYS A 5 -7.05 -6.51 12.02
N GLU A 6 -7.58 -5.77 12.97
CA GLU A 6 -8.74 -4.91 12.79
C GLU A 6 -8.57 -4.12 11.48
N LYS A 7 -9.63 -4.10 10.68
CA LYS A 7 -9.58 -3.41 9.38
C LYS A 7 -9.23 -1.95 9.66
N PRO A 8 -8.22 -1.37 8.99
CA PRO A 8 -7.83 0.00 9.24
C PRO A 8 -8.98 0.94 8.94
N THR A 9 -9.13 1.96 9.78
CA THR A 9 -10.11 3.04 9.58
C THR A 9 -9.76 3.88 8.37
N ALA A 10 -10.73 4.63 7.84
CA ALA A 10 -10.49 5.54 6.72
C ALA A 10 -9.36 6.54 7.00
N SER A 11 -9.33 7.11 8.20
CA SER A 11 -8.32 8.07 8.65
C SER A 11 -6.92 7.45 8.70
N GLU A 12 -6.79 6.20 9.15
CA GLU A 12 -5.51 5.47 9.15
C GLU A 12 -5.04 5.17 7.72
N ILE A 13 -5.94 4.76 6.83
CA ILE A 13 -5.62 4.52 5.42
C ILE A 13 -5.14 5.82 4.77
N LEU A 14 -5.85 6.94 4.98
CA LEU A 14 -5.45 8.25 4.46
C LEU A 14 -4.09 8.71 5.00
N LYS A 15 -3.78 8.44 6.27
CA LYS A 15 -2.46 8.73 6.86
C LYS A 15 -1.34 7.94 6.18
N ILE A 16 -1.58 6.67 5.83
CA ILE A 16 -0.61 5.85 5.09
C ILE A 16 -0.47 6.35 3.65
N ILE A 17 -1.59 6.64 2.96
CA ILE A 17 -1.60 7.10 1.56
C ILE A 17 -0.92 8.47 1.39
N SER A 18 -0.89 9.27 2.45
CA SER A 18 -0.20 10.57 2.45
C SER A 18 1.33 10.44 2.42
N GLN A 19 1.90 9.24 2.58
CA GLN A 19 3.34 9.02 2.49
C GLN A 19 3.76 8.77 1.03
N PRO A 20 4.86 9.38 0.54
CA PRO A 20 5.29 9.20 -0.85
C PRO A 20 5.81 7.78 -1.14
N TRP A 21 6.48 7.16 -0.15
CA TRP A 21 7.10 5.84 -0.28
C TRP A 21 6.61 4.95 0.85
N ILE A 22 6.18 3.74 0.53
CA ILE A 22 5.67 2.79 1.52
C ILE A 22 6.31 1.41 1.40
N GLY A 23 6.40 0.72 2.53
CA GLY A 23 7.01 -0.59 2.67
C GLY A 23 5.98 -1.71 2.80
N THR A 24 6.48 -2.92 3.08
CA THR A 24 5.64 -4.13 3.20
C THR A 24 4.60 -4.01 4.32
N LYS A 25 4.94 -3.38 5.44
CA LYS A 25 4.04 -3.29 6.60
C LYS A 25 2.80 -2.45 6.26
N GLU A 26 3.01 -1.33 5.59
CA GLU A 26 1.98 -0.40 5.13
C GLU A 26 1.13 -1.05 4.04
N ILE A 27 1.73 -1.70 3.05
CA ILE A 27 1.01 -2.46 2.01
C ILE A 27 0.11 -3.53 2.64
N GLY A 28 0.61 -4.27 3.64
CA GLY A 28 -0.20 -5.27 4.33
C GLY A 28 -1.37 -4.67 5.11
N LYS A 29 -1.23 -3.45 5.64
CA LYS A 29 -2.35 -2.71 6.23
C LYS A 29 -3.36 -2.29 5.16
N LEU A 30 -2.90 -1.65 4.08
CA LEU A 30 -3.76 -1.17 3.00
C LEU A 30 -4.54 -2.29 2.31
N ALA A 31 -3.91 -3.45 2.10
CA ALA A 31 -4.52 -4.60 1.46
C ALA A 31 -5.26 -5.53 2.45
N CYS A 32 -5.21 -5.26 3.76
CA CYS A 32 -5.74 -6.14 4.80
C CYS A 32 -5.21 -7.58 4.73
N VAL A 33 -3.91 -7.75 4.43
CA VAL A 33 -3.26 -9.07 4.27
C VAL A 33 -2.08 -9.28 5.22
N GLY A 34 -1.73 -10.55 5.39
CA GLY A 34 -0.51 -10.95 6.10
C GLY A 34 0.78 -10.55 5.38
N LEU A 35 1.90 -10.63 6.10
CA LEU A 35 3.20 -10.16 5.64
C LEU A 35 3.64 -10.80 4.31
N ASN A 36 3.43 -12.12 4.15
CA ASN A 36 3.85 -12.83 2.94
C ASN A 36 3.15 -12.30 1.69
N LYS A 37 1.82 -12.13 1.76
CA LYS A 37 1.05 -11.60 0.64
C LYS A 37 1.42 -10.13 0.35
N ALA A 38 1.70 -9.34 1.39
CA ALA A 38 2.18 -7.98 1.22
C ALA A 38 3.55 -7.91 0.53
N ILE A 39 4.44 -8.88 0.77
CA ILE A 39 5.73 -8.99 0.06
C ILE A 39 5.49 -9.31 -1.41
N GLU A 40 4.58 -10.23 -1.73
CA GLU A 40 4.21 -10.58 -3.10
C GLU A 40 3.67 -9.37 -3.86
N ILE A 41 2.66 -8.68 -3.32
CA ILE A 41 2.09 -7.46 -3.90
C ILE A 41 3.19 -6.43 -4.18
N LYS A 42 4.09 -6.23 -3.20
CA LYS A 42 5.20 -5.29 -3.39
C LYS A 42 6.13 -5.72 -4.53
N LYS A 43 6.45 -7.01 -4.66
CA LYS A 43 7.31 -7.53 -5.73
C LYS A 43 6.65 -7.36 -7.10
N GLU A 44 5.35 -7.60 -7.20
CA GLU A 44 4.59 -7.38 -8.43
C GLU A 44 4.65 -5.92 -8.86
N ILE A 45 4.32 -4.98 -7.97
CA ILE A 45 4.40 -3.54 -8.25
C ILE A 45 5.83 -3.11 -8.63
N LYS A 46 6.85 -3.64 -7.94
CA LYS A 46 8.25 -3.37 -8.29
C LYS A 46 8.57 -3.84 -9.70
N LYS A 47 8.13 -5.05 -10.06
CA LYS A 47 8.36 -5.62 -11.38
C LYS A 47 7.70 -4.76 -12.46
N GLU A 48 6.43 -4.38 -12.29
CA GLU A 48 5.71 -3.50 -13.21
C GLU A 48 6.46 -2.16 -13.41
N LEU A 49 6.93 -1.54 -12.33
CA LEU A 49 7.69 -0.30 -12.40
C LEU A 49 9.02 -0.45 -13.14
N LEU A 50 9.73 -1.56 -12.92
CA LEU A 50 10.98 -1.84 -13.62
C LEU A 50 10.74 -2.12 -15.10
N ASP A 51 9.66 -2.84 -15.44
CA ASP A 51 9.23 -3.12 -16.81
C ASP A 51 8.79 -1.82 -17.53
N GLU A 52 8.22 -0.86 -16.81
CA GLU A 52 7.93 0.51 -17.26
C GLU A 52 9.21 1.38 -17.40
N GLY A 53 10.39 0.89 -17.01
CA GLY A 53 11.67 1.59 -17.10
C GLY A 53 11.98 2.54 -15.94
N TYR A 54 11.20 2.52 -14.86
CA TYR A 54 11.48 3.35 -13.68
C TYR A 54 12.67 2.83 -12.87
N LYS A 55 13.42 3.76 -12.27
CA LYS A 55 14.45 3.45 -11.27
C LYS A 55 13.87 3.62 -9.88
N LEU A 56 13.90 2.55 -9.09
CA LEU A 56 13.44 2.57 -7.71
C LEU A 56 14.58 2.95 -6.76
N PRO A 57 14.30 3.70 -5.68
CA PRO A 57 15.29 3.98 -4.67
C PRO A 57 15.85 2.70 -4.06
N SER A 58 17.10 2.75 -3.60
CA SER A 58 17.77 1.67 -2.88
C SER A 58 17.11 1.48 -1.51
N GLY A 59 15.98 0.77 -1.51
CA GLY A 59 15.13 0.58 -0.35
C GLY A 59 14.02 -0.40 -0.67
N ASN A 60 13.62 -1.18 0.33
CA ASN A 60 12.53 -2.14 0.20
C ASN A 60 11.14 -1.48 0.15
N VAL A 61 11.03 -0.32 -0.51
CA VAL A 61 9.86 0.54 -0.63
C VAL A 61 9.40 0.65 -2.09
N VAL A 62 8.17 1.11 -2.28
CA VAL A 62 7.56 1.43 -3.58
C VAL A 62 6.77 2.76 -3.47
N PRO A 63 6.54 3.47 -4.60
CA PRO A 63 5.68 4.65 -4.63
C PRO A 63 4.27 4.31 -4.12
N CYS A 64 3.70 5.16 -3.26
CA CYS A 64 2.38 4.89 -2.69
C CYS A 64 1.25 5.01 -3.74
N ASP A 65 1.37 5.94 -4.69
CA ASP A 65 0.43 6.11 -5.80
C ASP A 65 0.23 4.79 -6.58
N ARG A 66 1.32 4.06 -6.79
CA ARG A 66 1.30 2.76 -7.47
C ARG A 66 0.59 1.69 -6.65
N VAL A 67 0.77 1.69 -5.33
CA VAL A 67 0.03 0.77 -4.44
C VAL A 67 -1.46 1.10 -4.40
N VAL A 68 -1.82 2.38 -4.31
CA VAL A 68 -3.22 2.85 -4.36
C VAL A 68 -3.89 2.44 -5.66
N LYS A 69 -3.19 2.61 -6.78
CA LYS A 69 -3.66 2.19 -8.12
C LYS A 69 -3.84 0.68 -8.20
N TYR A 70 -2.85 -0.10 -7.76
CA TYR A 70 -2.88 -1.57 -7.79
C TYR A 70 -4.06 -2.11 -6.95
N LEU A 71 -4.26 -1.59 -5.73
CA LEU A 71 -5.34 -2.01 -4.83
C LEU A 71 -6.70 -1.38 -5.18
N LYS A 72 -6.77 -0.49 -6.19
CA LYS A 72 -7.97 0.23 -6.61
C LYS A 72 -8.65 0.98 -5.46
N ILE A 73 -7.85 1.58 -4.57
CA ILE A 73 -8.37 2.33 -3.42
C ILE A 73 -8.99 3.65 -3.89
N ASN A 74 -10.27 3.87 -3.57
CA ASN A 74 -10.95 5.12 -3.87
C ASN A 74 -10.65 6.18 -2.80
N VAL A 75 -9.64 7.00 -3.04
CA VAL A 75 -9.20 8.06 -2.11
C VAL A 75 -10.30 9.09 -1.84
N ASN A 76 -11.13 9.42 -2.85
CA ASN A 76 -12.23 10.37 -2.68
C ASN A 76 -13.31 9.82 -1.73
N TYR A 77 -13.63 8.54 -1.86
CA TYR A 77 -14.55 7.86 -0.94
C TYR A 77 -13.99 7.86 0.48
N LEU A 78 -12.70 7.55 0.66
CA LEU A 78 -12.06 7.55 1.97
C LEU A 78 -12.11 8.91 2.66
N LYS A 79 -11.86 10.00 1.93
CA LYS A 79 -11.99 11.38 2.46
C LYS A 79 -13.41 11.64 2.95
N LYS A 80 -14.42 11.29 2.16
CA LYS A 80 -15.84 11.49 2.49
C LYS A 80 -16.29 10.76 3.76
N ILE A 81 -15.74 9.58 4.04
CA ILE A 81 -16.12 8.78 5.23
C ILE A 81 -15.19 9.01 6.43
N SER A 82 -14.15 9.84 6.27
CA SER A 82 -13.25 10.25 7.36
C SER A 82 -13.61 11.61 7.96
N GLU A 83 -14.51 12.35 7.30
CA GLU A 83 -15.16 13.58 7.77
C GLU A 83 -16.33 13.24 8.70
#